data_AF-A0A3D0UV70-F1
#
_entry.id   AF-A0A3D0UV70-F1
#
_cell.length_a   1.000
_cell.length_b   1.000
_cell.length_c   1.000
_cell.angle_alpha   90.00
_cell.angle_beta   90.00
_cell.angle_gamma   90.00
#
_symmetry.space_group_name_H-M   'P 1'
#
loop_
_entity.id
_entity.type
_entity.pdbx_description
1 polymer ?
#
loop_
_entity_poly.entity_id
_entity_poly.type
_entity_poly.pdbx_seq_one_letter_code
_entity_poly.pdbx_strand_id
1 'polypeptide(L)' 'MDTLSGVTIDVPKTIHDTTYPDQNMGYMTFHVNSGINTFDGKTALMYARSRHSTSDFDRSLRQQQIVQAVIDGLIKK' A
#
# COMPACT_ATOMS: atom_id res chain seq x y z
N MET A 1 -2.41 14.88 7.77
CA MET A 1 -1.61 15.04 6.53
C MET A 1 -2.45 14.48 5.39
N ASP A 2 -3.48 15.23 4.98
CA ASP A 2 -4.36 14.90 3.84
C ASP A 2 -3.90 15.66 2.60
N THR A 3 -2.69 15.40 2.13
CA THR A 3 -2.12 16.14 0.99
C THR A 3 -2.29 15.43 -0.37
N LEU A 4 -2.88 14.24 -0.40
CA LEU A 4 -3.32 13.54 -1.60
C LEU A 4 -4.74 13.05 -1.34
N SER A 5 -5.68 13.26 -2.26
CA SER A 5 -7.09 12.82 -2.17
C SER A 5 -7.28 11.30 -2.22
N GLY A 6 -6.41 10.56 -1.54
CA GLY A 6 -6.20 9.14 -1.74
C GLY A 6 -5.34 8.84 -2.97
N VAL A 7 -4.71 7.67 -2.96
CA VAL A 7 -3.87 7.14 -4.03
C VAL A 7 -4.56 5.89 -4.57
N THR A 8 -4.91 5.89 -5.85
CA THR A 8 -5.56 4.72 -6.48
C THR A 8 -4.49 3.73 -6.96
N ILE A 9 -4.55 2.50 -6.47
CA ILE A 9 -3.60 1.43 -6.79
C ILE A 9 -4.36 0.19 -7.25
N ASP A 10 -3.91 -0.42 -8.34
CA ASP A 10 -4.34 -1.75 -8.73
C ASP A 10 -3.49 -2.81 -8.00
N VAL A 11 -4.12 -3.48 -7.04
CA VAL A 11 -3.47 -4.44 -6.16
C VAL A 11 -3.47 -5.81 -6.85
N PRO A 12 -2.29 -6.35 -7.23
CA PRO A 12 -2.24 -7.56 -8.06
C PRO A 12 -2.73 -8.82 -7.33
N LYS A 13 -2.62 -8.86 -5.99
CA LYS A 13 -3.03 -9.99 -5.17
C LYS A 13 -3.52 -9.52 -3.81
N THR A 14 -4.58 -10.16 -3.31
CA THR A 14 -5.09 -9.92 -1.96
C THR A 14 -3.97 -10.09 -0.93
N ILE A 15 -3.78 -9.06 -0.11
CA ILE A 15 -2.88 -9.08 1.04
C ILE A 15 -3.73 -9.42 2.26
N HIS A 16 -3.31 -10.44 3.00
CA HIS A 16 -3.88 -10.75 4.30
C HIS A 16 -2.71 -11.05 5.24
N ASP A 17 -2.33 -10.03 6.00
CA ASP A 17 -1.12 -10.01 6.80
C ASP A 17 -1.51 -9.82 8.28
N THR A 18 -1.58 -10.90 9.03
CA THR A 18 -1.92 -10.88 10.47
C THR A 18 -0.74 -10.54 11.37
N THR A 19 0.46 -10.40 10.79
CA THR A 19 1.71 -10.12 11.50
C THR A 19 2.31 -8.77 11.10
N TYR A 20 1.49 -7.86 10.59
CA TYR A 20 1.94 -6.51 10.26
C TYR A 20 2.34 -5.79 11.56
N PRO A 21 3.56 -5.27 11.69
CA PRO A 21 4.03 -4.66 12.92
C PRO A 21 3.23 -3.39 13.21
N ASP A 22 2.62 -3.33 14.40
CA ASP A 22 1.99 -2.11 14.90
C ASP A 22 3.05 -1.14 15.47
N GLN A 23 2.60 0.02 15.96
CA GLN A 23 3.51 1.04 16.52
C GLN A 23 3.99 0.73 17.95
N ASN A 24 3.46 -0.30 18.59
CA ASN A 24 3.63 -0.65 20.00
C ASN A 24 4.26 -2.05 20.18
N MET A 25 5.10 -2.50 19.24
CA MET A 25 5.74 -3.83 19.25
C MET A 25 4.75 -5.01 19.21
N GLY A 26 3.50 -4.76 18.85
CA GLY A 26 2.47 -5.76 18.60
C GLY A 26 2.27 -6.02 17.11
N TYR A 27 1.24 -6.81 16.81
CA TYR A 27 0.84 -7.14 15.45
C TYR A 27 -0.59 -6.69 15.20
N MET A 28 -0.84 -6.23 13.97
CA MET A 28 -2.18 -5.92 13.49
C MET A 28 -2.46 -6.68 12.20
N THR A 29 -3.74 -6.92 11.93
CA THR A 29 -4.16 -7.46 10.65
C THR A 29 -4.23 -6.35 9.60
N PHE A 30 -3.40 -6.44 8.59
CA PHE A 30 -3.48 -5.64 7.38
C PHE A 30 -4.12 -6.47 6.26
N HIS A 31 -5.29 -6.03 5.80
CA HIS A 31 -6.03 -6.71 4.75
C HIS A 31 -6.39 -5.76 3.62
N VAL A 32 -6.10 -6.17 2.39
CA VAL A 32 -6.40 -5.43 1.17
C VAL A 32 -6.79 -6.43 0.09
N ASN A 33 -7.94 -6.23 -0.54
CA ASN A 33 -8.39 -7.06 -1.65
C ASN A 33 -7.59 -6.78 -2.92
N SER A 34 -7.40 -7.79 -3.77
CA SER A 34 -6.90 -7.58 -5.14
C SER A 34 -7.85 -6.69 -5.95
N GLY A 35 -7.29 -5.98 -6.93
CA GLY A 35 -8.00 -5.06 -7.81
C GLY A 35 -7.80 -3.60 -7.42
N ILE A 36 -8.61 -2.72 -8.02
CA ILE A 36 -8.51 -1.27 -7.86
C ILE A 36 -8.98 -0.86 -6.46
N ASN A 37 -8.07 -0.28 -5.69
CA ASN A 37 -8.34 0.29 -4.36
C ASN A 37 -7.89 1.74 -4.31
N THR A 38 -8.53 2.54 -3.46
CA THR A 38 -8.08 3.91 -3.15
C THR A 38 -7.60 3.96 -1.70
N PHE A 39 -6.32 4.30 -1.51
CA PHE A 39 -5.67 4.32 -0.21
C PHE A 39 -5.48 5.73 0.30
N ASP A 40 -5.80 5.97 1.57
CA ASP A 40 -5.34 7.15 2.27
C ASP A 40 -3.81 7.06 2.54
N GLY A 41 -3.20 8.16 3.01
CA GLY A 41 -1.75 8.20 3.22
C GLY A 41 -1.24 7.11 4.18
N LYS A 42 -2.04 6.75 5.19
CA LYS A 42 -1.69 5.69 6.15
C LYS A 42 -1.71 4.31 5.49
N THR A 43 -2.78 3.99 4.76
CA THR A 43 -2.94 2.69 4.08
C THR A 43 -1.93 2.53 2.96
N ALA A 44 -1.60 3.60 2.23
CA ALA A 44 -0.57 3.59 1.20
C ALA A 44 0.81 3.29 1.79
N LEU A 45 1.16 3.89 2.94
CA LEU A 45 2.40 3.58 3.65
C LEU A 45 2.44 2.13 4.15
N MET A 46 1.32 1.61 4.66
CA MET A 46 1.23 0.22 5.08
C MET A 46 1.39 -0.75 3.91
N TYR A 47 0.74 -0.46 2.78
CA TYR A 47 0.86 -1.23 1.54
C TYR A 47 2.31 -1.29 1.04
N ALA A 48 3.03 -0.16 1.10
CA ALA A 48 4.45 -0.05 0.74
C ALA A 48 5.37 -0.94 1.61
N ARG A 49 5.00 -1.09 2.89
CA ARG A 49 5.84 -1.72 3.93
C ARG A 49 5.51 -3.18 4.20
N SER A 50 4.32 -3.67 3.81
CA SER A 50 3.93 -5.06 4.05
C SER A 50 4.88 -6.03 3.35
N ARG A 51 5.37 -7.02 4.11
CA ARG A 51 6.38 -8.00 3.69
C ARG A 51 5.85 -9.44 3.67
N HIS A 52 4.64 -9.69 4.16
CA HIS A 52 4.26 -11.02 4.63
C HIS A 52 3.85 -12.03 3.53
N SER A 53 3.97 -11.70 2.24
CA SER A 53 3.54 -12.61 1.18
C SER A 53 4.43 -12.63 -0.07
N THR A 54 5.63 -12.03 -0.02
CA THR A 54 6.34 -11.70 -1.26
C THR A 54 7.85 -11.67 -1.18
N SER A 55 8.51 -11.99 -2.30
CA SER A 55 9.94 -11.82 -2.51
C SER A 55 10.34 -10.33 -2.44
N ASP A 56 11.63 -10.02 -2.26
CA ASP A 56 12.17 -8.64 -2.36
C ASP A 56 11.72 -7.95 -3.65
N PHE A 57 11.51 -8.71 -4.72
CA PHE A 57 11.01 -8.23 -6.01
C PHE A 57 9.61 -7.58 -5.92
N ASP A 58 8.66 -8.20 -5.22
CA ASP A 58 7.32 -7.61 -5.13
C ASP A 58 7.30 -6.39 -4.19
N ARG A 59 8.32 -6.24 -3.32
CA ARG A 59 8.50 -5.00 -2.55
C ARG A 59 8.89 -3.85 -3.48
N SER A 60 9.84 -4.07 -4.39
CA SER A 60 10.21 -3.04 -5.38
C SER A 60 9.03 -2.68 -6.29
N LEU A 61 8.21 -3.66 -6.69
CA LEU A 61 7.02 -3.43 -7.51
C LEU A 61 6.01 -2.53 -6.80
N ARG A 62 5.72 -2.79 -5.52
CA ARG A 62 4.78 -1.97 -4.73
C ARG A 62 5.28 -0.54 -4.52
N GLN A 63 6.59 -0.36 -4.36
CA GLN A 63 7.18 0.98 -4.28
C GLN A 63 7.02 1.74 -5.62
N GLN A 64 7.21 1.07 -6.75
CA GLN A 64 6.95 1.66 -8.07
C GLN A 64 5.48 2.03 -8.26
N GLN A 65 4.55 1.16 -7.84
CA GLN A 65 3.11 1.42 -7.93
C GLN A 65 2.70 2.67 -7.14
N ILE A 66 3.26 2.87 -5.95
CA ILE A 66 2.98 4.07 -5.15
C ILE A 66 3.54 5.33 -5.82
N VAL A 67 4.78 5.29 -6.32
CA VAL A 67 5.37 6.43 -7.04
C VAL A 67 4.54 6.78 -8.27
N GLN A 68 4.15 5.79 -9.07
CA GLN A 68 3.31 6.00 -10.24
C GLN A 68 1.95 6.60 -9.85
N ALA A 69 1.29 6.06 -8.83
CA ALA A 69 -0.01 6.54 -8.43
C ALA A 69 0.02 7.95 -7.81
N VAL A 70 1.13 8.33 -7.15
CA VAL A 70 1.36 9.71 -6.71
C VAL A 70 1.56 10.64 -7.91
N ILE A 71 2.37 10.23 -8.90
CA ILE A 71 2.58 11.00 -10.14
C ILE A 71 1.25 11.19 -10.88
N ASP A 72 0.47 10.13 -11.08
CA ASP A 72 -0.82 10.18 -11.76
C ASP A 72 -1.81 11.10 -11.02
N GLY A 73 -1.81 11.07 -9.68
CA GLY A 73 -2.61 11.97 -8.85
C GLY A 73 -2.19 13.44 -8.95
N LEU A 74 -0.90 13.71 -9.22
CA LEU A 74 -0.39 15.06 -9.46
C LEU A 74 -0.69 15.57 -10.87
N ILE A 75 -0.71 14.68 -11.88
CA ILE A 75 -0.97 15.01 -13.29
C ILE A 75 -2.48 15.23 -13.54
N LYS A 76 -3.37 14.53 -12.82
CA LYS A 76 -4.84 14.66 -12.97
C LYS A 76 -5.45 15.93 -12.37
N LYS A 77 -4.65 16.95 -12.04
CA LYS A 77 -5.09 18.18 -11.38
C LYS A 77 -5.10 19.38 -12.32
#